data_AF-A0A418RS96-F1
#
_entry.id   AF-A0A418RS96-F1
#
_cell.length_a   1.000
_cell.length_b   1.000
_cell.length_c   1.000
_cell.angle_alpha   90.00
_cell.angle_beta   90.00
_cell.angle_gamma   90.00
#
_symmetry.space_group_name_H-M   'P 1'
#
loop_
_entity.id
_entity.type
_entity.pdbx_description
1 polymer ?
#
loop_
_entity_poly.entity_id
_entity_poly.type
_entity_poly.pdbx_seq_one_letter_code
_entity_poly.pdbx_strand_id
1 'polypeptide(L)' 'MLKSYSAIYKQGYLEWLDDAPEQENIPVIVTFVETNYQKPLSKARRILEQAWGCVEKPRTLEQIDRDISQMREE' A
#
# COMPACT_ATOMS: atom_id res chain seq x y z
N MET A 1 -13.00 14.14 28.82
CA MET A 1 -12.88 13.36 27.56
C MET A 1 -11.63 13.82 26.85
N LEU A 2 -10.79 12.90 26.36
CA LEU A 2 -9.62 13.25 25.55
C LEU A 2 -10.11 13.74 24.19
N LYS A 3 -9.78 14.98 23.81
CA LYS A 3 -10.02 15.49 22.47
C LYS A 3 -8.81 15.15 21.61
N SER A 4 -9.05 14.47 20.50
CA SER A 4 -8.03 14.14 19.50
C SER A 4 -8.13 15.13 18.35
N TYR A 5 -6.98 15.63 17.90
CA TYR A 5 -6.90 16.59 16.81
C TYR A 5 -6.05 16.00 15.69
N SER A 6 -6.46 16.24 14.45
CA SER A 6 -5.78 15.76 13.26
C SER A 6 -4.95 16.89 12.65
N ALA A 7 -3.68 16.61 12.36
CA ALA A 7 -2.78 17.55 11.71
C ALA A 7 -1.87 16.86 10.70
N ILE A 8 -1.43 17.62 9.71
CA ILE A 8 -0.36 17.24 8.80
C ILE A 8 0.96 17.79 9.34
N TYR A 9 1.96 16.93 9.48
CA TYR A 9 3.31 17.36 9.79
C TYR A 9 4.03 17.85 8.53
N LYS A 10 4.45 19.11 8.52
CA LYS A 10 5.25 19.73 7.44
C LYS A 10 6.43 20.48 8.03
N GLN A 11 7.64 20.03 7.70
CA GLN A 11 8.89 20.77 7.94
C GLN A 11 9.08 21.25 9.40
N GLY A 12 8.67 20.45 10.39
CA GLY A 12 8.78 20.82 11.81
C GLY A 12 7.54 21.46 12.42
N TYR A 13 6.50 21.73 11.62
CA TYR A 13 5.24 22.32 12.07
C TYR A 13 4.07 21.35 11.86
N LEU A 14 3.06 21.47 12.72
CA LEU A 14 1.78 20.75 12.58
C LEU A 14 0.74 21.71 12.01
N GLU A 15 0.20 21.37 10.85
CA GLU A 15 -0.90 22.09 10.20
C GLU A 15 -2.20 21.36 10.49
N TRP A 16 -3.08 21.96 11.28
CA TRP A 16 -4.36 21.36 11.66
C TRP A 16 -5.28 21.20 10.45
N LEU A 17 -5.96 20.06 10.36
CA LEU A 17 -6.85 19.74 9.24
C LEU A 17 -8.27 20.25 9.44
N ASP A 18 -8.81 20.04 10.65
CA ASP A 18 -10.21 20.35 10.98
C ASP A 18 -10.24 21.36 12.13
N ASP A 19 -10.33 20.85 13.36
CA ASP A 19 -10.27 21.66 14.57
C ASP A 19 -8.84 21.85 15.06
N ALA A 20 -8.57 23.04 15.57
CA ALA A 20 -7.38 23.35 16.33
C ALA A 20 -7.72 23.45 17.83
N PRO A 21 -6.79 23.11 18.72
CA PRO A 21 -6.96 23.43 20.14
C PRO A 21 -7.04 24.95 20.33
N GLU A 22 -8.08 25.41 21.04
CA GLU A 22 -8.31 26.85 21.33
C GLU A 22 -7.29 27.43 22.33
N GLN A 23 -6.57 26.57 23.04
CA GLN A 23 -5.64 26.95 24.09
C GLN A 23 -4.22 27.01 23.55
N GLU A 24 -3.53 28.12 23.80
CA GLU A 24 -2.11 28.27 23.49
C GLU A 24 -1.22 27.58 24.54
N ASN A 25 -0.02 27.14 24.13
CA ASN A 25 1.02 26.57 25.00
C ASN A 25 0.63 25.29 25.77
N ILE A 26 -0.19 24.43 25.18
CA ILE A 26 -0.57 23.16 25.79
C ILE A 26 0.38 22.01 25.41
N PRO A 27 0.71 21.09 26.33
CA PRO A 27 1.44 19.87 26.01
C PRO A 27 0.55 18.91 25.20
N VAL A 28 1.05 18.45 24.05
CA VAL A 28 0.33 17.52 23.16
C VAL A 28 1.13 16.25 22.94
N ILE A 29 0.42 15.12 22.78
CA ILE A 29 1.01 13.84 22.39
C ILE A 29 0.82 13.71 20.88
N VAL A 30 1.92 13.54 20.15
CA VAL A 30 1.91 13.34 18.71
C VAL A 30 1.96 11.84 18.43
N THR A 31 0.91 11.31 17.83
CA THR A 31 0.86 9.92 17.38
C THR A 31 0.98 9.89 15.86
N PHE A 32 2.04 9.29 15.34
CA PHE A 32 2.16 9.07 13.90
C PHE A 32 1.26 7.90 13.49
N VAL A 33 0.28 8.19 12.62
CA VAL A 33 -0.55 7.15 12.03
C VAL A 33 0.11 6.74 10.72
N GLU A 34 0.79 5.59 10.73
CA GLU A 34 1.18 4.94 9.48
C GLU A 34 -0.11 4.60 8.73
N THR A 35 -0.43 5.38 7.69
CA THR A 35 -1.33 4.91 6.66
C THR A 35 -0.73 3.62 6.16
N ASN A 36 -1.38 2.49 6.47
CA ASN A 36 -1.13 1.22 5.80
C ASN A 36 -1.39 1.49 4.31
N TYR A 37 -0.36 1.96 3.60
CA TYR A 37 -0.25 1.77 2.18
C TYR A 37 -0.26 0.27 2.03
N GLN A 38 -1.46 -0.29 1.82
CA GLN A 38 -1.59 -1.64 1.32
C GLN A 38 -0.65 -1.68 0.13
N LYS A 39 0.47 -2.39 0.28
CA LYS A 39 1.40 -2.62 -0.83
C LYS A 39 0.51 -3.01 -1.99
N PRO A 40 0.63 -2.36 -3.17
CA PRO A 40 -0.17 -2.77 -4.31
C PRO A 40 0.06 -4.27 -4.44
N LEU A 41 -1.04 -5.04 -4.39
CA LEU A 41 -1.06 -6.49 -4.55
C LEU A 41 -0.63 -6.88 -5.98
N SER A 42 0.24 -6.10 -6.64
CA SER A 42 0.68 -6.28 -8.01
C SER A 42 1.22 -7.67 -8.24
N LYS A 43 1.97 -8.24 -7.30
CA LYS A 43 2.48 -9.61 -7.42
C LYS A 43 1.39 -10.67 -7.28
N ALA A 44 0.52 -10.59 -6.27
CA ALA A 44 -0.55 -11.55 -6.04
C ALA A 44 -1.61 -11.48 -7.15
N ARG A 45 -1.98 -10.27 -7.58
CA ARG A 45 -2.89 -10.01 -8.70
C ARG A 45 -2.30 -10.50 -10.03
N ARG A 46 -1.01 -10.28 -10.29
CA ARG A 46 -0.33 -10.80 -11.49
C ARG A 46 -0.31 -12.33 -11.53
N ILE A 47 -0.06 -12.99 -10.38
CA ILE A 47 -0.10 -14.46 -10.27
C ILE A 47 -1.53 -14.97 -10.54
N LEU A 48 -2.54 -14.32 -9.97
CA LEU A 48 -3.95 -14.68 -10.18
C LEU A 48 -4.37 -14.46 -11.65
N GLU A 49 -3.98 -13.35 -12.28
CA GLU A 49 -4.26 -13.06 -13.69
C GLU A 49 -3.54 -14.05 -14.63
N GLN A 50 -2.29 -14.43 -14.32
CA GLN A 50 -1.58 -15.48 -15.08
C GLN A 50 -2.25 -16.84 -14.94
N ALA A 51 -2.66 -17.22 -13.73
CA ALA A 51 -3.38 -18.47 -13.49
C ALA A 51 -4.73 -18.50 -14.22
N TRP A 52 -5.46 -17.38 -14.21
CA TRP A 52 -6.75 -17.25 -14.91
C TRP A 52 -6.59 -17.30 -16.44
N GLY A 53 -5.54 -16.68 -16.98
CA GLY A 53 -5.22 -16.74 -18.41
C GLY A 53 -4.89 -18.15 -18.92
N CYS A 54 -4.49 -19.08 -18.04
CA CYS A 54 -4.31 -20.50 -18.36
C CYS A 54 -5.63 -21.29 -18.36
N VAL A 55 -6.70 -20.77 -17.72
CA VAL A 55 -8.01 -21.42 -17.66
C VAL A 55 -8.86 -21.07 -18.89
N GLU A 56 -8.76 -19.84 -19.40
CA GLU A 56 -9.55 -19.39 -20.56
C GLU A 56 -8.96 -19.79 -21.93
N LYS A 57 -7.64 -20.02 -22.00
CA LYS A 57 -6.98 -20.50 -23.23
C LYS A 57 -6.06 -21.64 -22.87
N PRO A 58 -6.30 -22.88 -23.36
CA PRO A 58 -5.36 -23.95 -23.16
C PRO A 58 -4.04 -23.56 -23.81
N ARG A 59 -3.02 -23.28 -23.00
CA ARG A 59 -1.66 -23.06 -23.49
C ARG A 59 -1.16 -24.35 -24.10
N THR A 60 -0.54 -24.26 -25.26
CA THR A 60 0.11 -25.42 -25.87
C THR A 60 1.33 -25.80 -25.05
N LEU A 61 1.69 -27.09 -25.03
CA LEU A 61 2.86 -27.61 -24.30
C LEU A 61 4.14 -26.81 -24.62
N GLU A 62 4.27 -26.35 -25.86
CA GLU A 62 5.38 -25.52 -26.35
C GLU A 62 5.49 -24.15 -25.64
N GLN A 63 4.37 -23.57 -25.20
CA GLN A 63 4.35 -22.31 -24.46
C GLN A 63 4.77 -22.53 -23.00
N ILE A 64 4.45 -23.69 -22.44
CA ILE A 64 4.84 -24.07 -21.08
C ILE A 64 6.35 -24.32 -21.03
N ASP A 65 6.91 -25.04 -22.01
CA ASP A 65 8.35 -25.31 -22.08
C ASP A 65 9.18 -24.02 -22.23
N ARG A 66 8.64 -23.02 -22.96
CA ARG A 66 9.28 -21.72 -23.10
C ARG A 66 9.33 -20.95 -21.79
N ASP A 67 8.23 -20.91 -21.05
CA ASP A 67 8.16 -20.24 -19.74
C ASP A 67 9.08 -20.93 -18.72
N ILE A 68 9.14 -22.26 -18.71
CA ILE A 68 10.04 -23.03 -17.82
C ILE A 68 11.51 -22.77 -18.14
N SER A 69 11.85 -22.69 -19.43
CA SER A 69 13.23 -22.40 -19.87
C SER A 69 13.66 -21.00 -19.42
N GLN A 70 12.77 -20.02 -19.57
CA GLN A 70 13.02 -18.65 -19.15
C GLN A 70 13.22 -18.52 -17.63
N MET A 71 12.48 -19.29 -16.82
CA MET A 71 12.64 -19.31 -15.35
C MET A 71 13.93 -20.00 -14.87
N ARG A 72 14.62 -20.77 -15.71
CA ARG A 72 15.91 -21.41 -15.37
C ARG A 72 17.13 -20.54 -15.66
N GLU A 73 16.96 -19.50 -16.48
CA GLU A 73 18.01 -18.55 -16.84
C GLU A 73 18.06 -17.32 -15.91
N GLU A 74 17.04 -17.13 -15.06
CA GLU A 74 17.04 -16.20 -13.91
C GLU A 74 17.59 -16.86 -12.64
#